data_AF-A0A7R7JDU5-F1
#
_entry.id   AF-A0A7R7JDU5-F1
#
_cell.length_a   1.000
_cell.length_b   1.000
_cell.length_c   1.000
_cell.angle_alpha   90.00
_cell.angle_beta   90.00
_cell.angle_gamma   90.00
#
_symmetry.space_group_name_H-M   'P 1'
#
loop_
_entity.id
_entity.type
_entity.pdbx_description
1 polymer ?
#
loop_
_entity_poly.entity_id
_entity_poly.type
_entity_poly.pdbx_seq_one_letter_code
_entity_poly.pdbx_strand_id
1 'polypeptide(L)'
;MPHFDINEAMRYAGDKHSADAVLDLSDMDAEEAIRTLDEAFAEPSEYFRSLIVRFTPAGPQTGETLFQPVGRYLLEKKKAGEISRLENLLELGAGFYIEF
;
A
#
# COMPACT_ATOMS: atom_id res chain seq x y z
N MET A 1 7.01 13.99 5.00
CA MET A 1 6.45 13.01 5.95
C MET A 1 5.19 12.46 5.31
N PRO A 2 5.14 11.15 5.01
CA PRO A 2 3.91 10.50 4.56
C PRO A 2 2.85 10.58 5.66
N HIS A 3 1.59 10.74 5.29
CA HIS A 3 0.47 10.77 6.22
C HIS A 3 -0.01 9.34 6.48
N PHE A 4 0.17 8.84 7.71
CA PHE A 4 -0.30 7.51 8.12
C PHE A 4 -1.49 7.66 9.08
N ASP A 5 -2.65 7.10 8.74
CA ASP A 5 -3.83 7.09 9.63
C ASP A 5 -4.01 5.70 10.28
N ILE A 6 -3.81 5.64 11.59
CA ILE A 6 -3.90 4.42 12.40
C ILE A 6 -5.37 3.99 12.62
N ASN A 7 -6.32 4.94 12.72
CA ASN A 7 -7.72 4.63 12.99
C ASN A 7 -8.46 4.10 11.76
N GLU A 8 -8.03 4.51 10.56
CA GLU A 8 -8.60 4.04 9.30
C GLU A 8 -8.20 2.59 8.97
N ALA A 9 -7.01 2.16 9.40
CA ALA A 9 -6.53 0.77 9.28
C ALA A 9 -7.53 -0.25 9.86
N MET A 10 -8.06 0.05 11.04
CA MET A 10 -9.02 -0.82 11.74
C MET A 10 -10.37 -0.90 11.03
N ARG A 11 -10.80 0.15 10.31
CA ARG A 11 -12.10 0.18 9.60
C ARG A 11 -12.07 -0.55 8.27
N TYR A 12 -10.95 -0.48 7.55
CA TYR A 12 -10.79 -1.19 6.28
C TYR A 12 -10.57 -2.70 6.50
N ALA A 13 -9.99 -3.04 7.66
CA ALA A 13 -9.47 -4.36 8.00
C ALA A 13 -10.44 -5.55 8.06
N GLY A 14 -11.71 -5.30 8.38
CA GLY A 14 -12.74 -6.31 8.63
C GLY A 14 -12.20 -7.65 9.17
N ASP A 15 -11.78 -7.72 10.44
CA ASP A 15 -11.23 -8.91 11.15
C ASP A 15 -10.11 -9.75 10.48
N LYS A 16 -9.77 -9.53 9.20
CA LYS A 16 -8.92 -10.43 8.40
C LYS A 16 -7.51 -9.85 8.14
N HIS A 17 -7.35 -8.53 8.17
CA HIS A 17 -6.03 -7.88 8.00
C HIS A 17 -5.85 -6.68 8.95
N SER A 18 -5.55 -6.88 10.25
CA SER A 18 -5.16 -5.75 11.11
C SER A 18 -3.78 -5.23 10.71
N ALA A 19 -3.71 -4.24 9.83
CA ALA A 19 -2.46 -3.56 9.51
C ALA A 19 -2.15 -2.52 10.59
N ASP A 20 -0.86 -2.36 10.89
CA ASP A 20 -0.40 -1.36 11.87
C ASP A 20 -0.56 0.08 11.34
N ALA A 21 -0.52 0.25 10.01
CA ALA A 21 -0.73 1.55 9.35
C ALA A 21 -1.35 1.42 7.94
N VAL A 22 -1.89 2.54 7.45
CA VAL A 22 -2.36 2.69 6.06
C VAL A 22 -1.53 3.76 5.37
N LEU A 23 -1.06 3.46 4.16
CA LEU A 23 -0.49 4.40 3.21
C LEU A 23 -1.49 4.66 2.09
N ASP A 24 -2.02 5.88 2.07
CA ASP A 24 -2.97 6.31 1.04
C ASP A 24 -2.25 6.98 -0.14
N LEU A 25 -2.35 6.34 -1.31
CA LEU A 25 -1.84 6.82 -2.60
C LEU A 25 -2.98 7.26 -3.52
N SER A 26 -4.20 7.41 -2.99
CA SER A 26 -5.32 7.92 -3.77
C SER A 26 -4.99 9.32 -4.31
N ASP A 27 -5.46 9.59 -5.52
CA ASP A 27 -5.24 10.84 -6.26
C ASP A 27 -3.77 11.14 -6.65
N MET A 28 -2.83 10.23 -6.39
CA MET A 28 -1.46 10.32 -6.90
C MET A 28 -1.34 9.73 -8.30
N ASP A 29 -0.40 10.25 -9.09
CA ASP A 29 0.05 9.55 -10.30
C ASP A 29 1.04 8.42 -9.97
N ALA A 30 1.43 7.65 -10.99
CA ALA A 30 2.32 6.51 -10.80
C ALA A 30 3.72 6.91 -10.30
N GLU A 31 4.26 8.06 -10.71
CA GLU A 31 5.58 8.51 -10.29
C GLU A 31 5.54 8.95 -8.81
N GLU A 32 4.53 9.73 -8.43
CA GLU A 32 4.31 10.19 -7.06
C GLU A 32 4.06 9.02 -6.10
N ALA A 33 3.28 8.03 -6.52
CA ALA A 33 3.00 6.82 -5.75
C ALA A 33 4.27 6.00 -5.47
N ILE A 34 5.11 5.81 -6.50
CA ILE A 34 6.38 5.06 -6.34
C ILE A 34 7.36 5.82 -5.44
N ARG A 35 7.50 7.14 -5.60
CA ARG A 35 8.36 7.95 -4.72
C ARG A 35 7.91 7.86 -3.26
N THR A 36 6.60 7.91 -3.02
CA THR A 36 6.04 7.78 -1.66
C THR A 36 6.31 6.41 -1.06
N LEU A 37 6.26 5.34 -1.87
CA LEU A 37 6.65 4.00 -1.44
C LEU A 37 8.15 3.93 -1.12
N ASP A 38 9.02 4.48 -1.96
CA ASP A 38 10.46 4.53 -1.68
C ASP A 38 10.77 5.22 -0.35
N GLU A 39 10.09 6.33 -0.03
CA GLU A 39 10.20 6.99 1.27
C GLU A 39 9.76 6.07 2.42
N ALA A 40 8.66 5.33 2.25
CA ALA A 40 8.17 4.38 3.26
C ALA A 40 9.11 3.17 3.48
N PHE A 41 9.82 2.72 2.44
CA PHE A 41 10.81 1.64 2.52
C PHE A 41 12.20 2.10 2.96
N ALA A 42 12.53 3.39 2.82
CA ALA A 42 13.80 3.96 3.28
C ALA A 42 13.84 4.10 4.82
N GLU A 43 12.70 4.40 5.42
CA GLU A 43 12.52 4.50 6.87
C GLU A 43 11.40 3.53 7.32
N PRO A 44 11.60 2.21 7.21
CA PRO A 44 10.63 1.25 7.71
C PRO A 44 10.54 1.47 9.23
N SER A 45 9.37 1.93 9.66
CA SER A 45 9.19 2.31 11.05
C SER A 45 9.33 1.08 11.93
N GLU A 46 10.15 1.19 12.97
CA GLU A 46 10.21 0.19 14.05
C GLU A 46 8.83 -0.05 14.70
N TYR A 47 7.89 0.88 14.49
CA TYR A 47 6.56 0.92 15.10
C TYR A 47 5.47 0.24 14.26
N PHE A 48 5.71 -0.11 12.99
CA PHE A 48 4.74 -0.87 12.19
C PHE A 48 5.42 -2.05 11.48
N ARG A 49 4.83 -3.23 11.60
CA ARG A 49 5.27 -4.46 10.93
C ARG A 49 4.43 -4.78 9.70
N SER A 50 3.27 -4.15 9.58
CA SER A 50 2.35 -4.34 8.46
C SER A 50 1.74 -3.03 7.98
N LEU A 51 1.48 -2.96 6.68
CA LEU A 51 0.97 -1.77 6.01
C LEU A 51 -0.10 -2.15 4.99
N ILE A 52 -1.21 -1.40 4.96
CA ILE A 52 -2.13 -1.38 3.82
C ILE A 52 -1.72 -0.25 2.88
N VAL A 53 -1.41 -0.58 1.63
CA VAL A 53 -1.24 0.40 0.54
C VAL A 53 -2.55 0.48 -0.22
N ARG A 54 -3.19 1.66 -0.24
CA ARG A 54 -4.46 1.89 -0.95
C ARG A 54 -4.29 2.92 -2.07
N PHE A 55 -5.10 2.81 -3.10
CA PHE A 55 -5.14 3.76 -4.21
C PHE A 55 -6.52 3.75 -4.86
N THR A 56 -6.79 4.78 -5.66
CA THR A 56 -8.04 4.90 -6.41
C THR A 56 -8.19 3.72 -7.39
N PRO A 57 -9.32 2.98 -7.37
CA PRO A 57 -9.58 1.93 -8.35
C PRO A 57 -9.71 2.51 -9.76
N ALA A 58 -9.47 1.66 -10.77
CA ALA A 58 -9.72 2.03 -12.17
C ALA A 58 -11.19 2.42 -12.33
N GLY A 59 -11.45 3.63 -12.82
CA GLY A 59 -12.78 4.15 -13.09
C GLY A 59 -12.94 4.51 -14.57
N PRO A 60 -14.18 4.74 -15.05
CA PRO A 60 -14.43 5.14 -16.44
C PRO A 60 -13.73 6.44 -16.85
N GLN A 61 -13.35 7.28 -15.87
CA GLN A 61 -12.70 8.58 -16.06
C GLN A 61 -11.21 8.55 -15.70
N THR A 62 -10.76 7.56 -14.93
CA THR A 62 -9.38 7.38 -14.45
C THR A 62 -8.80 6.16 -15.18
N GLY A 63 -8.39 6.39 -16.43
CA GLY A 63 -8.07 5.31 -17.37
C GLY A 63 -6.91 4.38 -16.97
N GLU A 64 -6.06 4.79 -16.02
CA GLU A 64 -4.91 4.00 -15.56
C GLU A 64 -4.97 3.80 -14.04
N THR A 65 -4.72 2.57 -13.61
CA THR A 65 -4.75 2.21 -12.18
C THR A 65 -3.33 2.02 -11.66
N LEU A 66 -3.11 2.45 -10.42
CA LEU A 66 -1.86 2.21 -9.70
C LEU A 66 -1.63 0.72 -9.38
N PHE A 67 -2.59 -0.17 -9.64
CA PHE A 67 -2.47 -1.59 -9.33
C PHE A 67 -1.24 -2.26 -9.94
N GLN A 68 -0.98 -2.05 -11.24
CA GLN A 68 0.18 -2.64 -11.89
C GLN A 68 1.52 -2.02 -11.45
N PRO A 69 1.71 -0.68 -11.48
CA PRO A 69 2.98 -0.09 -11.07
C PRO A 69 3.32 -0.38 -9.61
N VAL A 70 2.36 -0.20 -8.69
CA VAL A 70 2.55 -0.50 -7.26
C VAL A 70 2.77 -2.00 -7.04
N GLY A 71 1.98 -2.86 -7.68
CA GLY A 71 2.12 -4.30 -7.54
C GLY A 71 3.48 -4.82 -8.02
N ARG A 72 4.02 -4.27 -9.11
CA ARG A 72 5.37 -4.63 -9.59
C ARG A 72 6.43 -4.18 -8.60
N TYR A 73 6.34 -2.95 -8.09
CA TYR A 73 7.27 -2.42 -7.11
C TYR A 73 7.33 -3.30 -5.85
N LEU A 74 6.18 -3.61 -5.25
CA LEU A 74 6.09 -4.43 -4.04
C LEU A 74 6.57 -5.86 -4.27
N LEU A 75 6.39 -6.40 -5.48
CA LEU A 75 6.92 -7.72 -5.83
C LEU A 75 8.46 -7.73 -5.86
N GLU A 76 9.10 -6.67 -6.36
CA GLU A 76 10.56 -6.55 -6.33
C GLU A 76 11.07 -6.41 -4.89
N LYS A 77 10.39 -5.64 -4.04
CA LYS A 77 10.68 -5.55 -2.59
C LYS A 77 10.59 -6.90 -1.88
N LYS A 78 9.57 -7.70 -2.21
CA LYS A 78 9.44 -9.07 -1.71
C LYS A 78 10.58 -9.98 -2.18
N LYS A 79 11.00 -9.88 -3.45
CA LYS A 79 12.14 -10.65 -3.97
C LYS A 79 13.46 -10.24 -3.31
N ALA A 80 13.61 -8.97 -2.96
CA ALA A 80 14.77 -8.45 -2.23
C ALA A 80 14.79 -8.85 -0.74
N GLY A 81 13.68 -9.40 -0.22
CA GLY A 81 13.54 -9.79 1.18
C GLY A 81 13.20 -8.63 2.13
N GLU A 82 12.78 -7.48 1.59
CA GLU A 82 12.33 -6.31 2.36
C GLU A 82 10.86 -6.42 2.80
N ILE A 83 10.13 -7.39 2.23
CA ILE A 83 8.74 -7.72 2.53
C ILE A 83 8.64 -9.24 2.73
N SER A 84 8.15 -9.66 3.88
CA SER A 84 7.87 -11.06 4.21
C SER A 84 6.55 -11.55 3.60
N ARG A 85 5.52 -10.68 3.51
CA ARG A 85 4.19 -11.02 2.98
C ARG A 85 3.62 -9.94 2.07
N LEU A 86 2.98 -10.35 0.98
CA LEU A 86 2.31 -9.47 0.01
C LEU A 86 0.99 -10.11 -0.40
N GLU A 87 -0.12 -9.41 -0.20
CA GLU A 87 -1.46 -9.85 -0.56
C GLU A 87 -2.21 -8.73 -1.28
N ASN A 88 -3.02 -9.09 -2.28
CA ASN A 88 -3.90 -8.12 -2.93
C ASN A 88 -5.19 -7.96 -2.12
N LEU A 89 -5.75 -6.74 -2.10
CA LEU A 89 -6.97 -6.43 -1.36
C LEU A 89 -8.14 -6.10 -2.31
N LEU A 90 -8.23 -6.83 -3.43
CA LEU A 90 -9.23 -6.60 -4.49
C LEU A 90 -10.68 -6.61 -4.00
N GLU A 91 -10.98 -7.37 -2.93
CA GLU A 91 -12.31 -7.47 -2.34
C GLU A 91 -12.69 -6.26 -1.46
N LEU A 92 -11.70 -5.52 -0.96
CA LEU A 92 -11.89 -4.34 -0.11
C LEU A 92 -11.71 -3.02 -0.90
N GLY A 93 -11.27 -3.08 -2.15
CA GLY A 93 -10.98 -1.93 -3.00
C GLY A 93 -9.75 -2.16 -3.87
N ALA A 94 -9.03 -1.09 -4.20
CA ALA A 94 -7.77 -1.17 -4.91
C ALA A 94 -6.61 -0.94 -3.94
N GLY A 95 -5.83 -1.99 -3.70
CA GLY A 95 -4.74 -1.94 -2.73
C GLY A 95 -4.03 -3.27 -2.48
N PHE A 96 -3.03 -3.21 -1.61
CA PHE A 96 -2.21 -4.33 -1.16
C PHE A 96 -2.05 -4.30 0.35
N TYR A 97 -1.93 -5.47 0.94
CA TYR A 97 -1.43 -5.66 2.30
C TYR A 97 0.02 -6.15 2.21
N ILE A 98 0.90 -5.55 3.01
CA ILE A 98 2.29 -5.98 3.14
C ILE A 98 2.69 -6.18 4.60
N GLU A 99 3.59 -7.13 4.82
CA GLU A 99 4.36 -7.27 6.07
C GLU A 99 5.84 -7.16 5.71
N PHE A 100 6.60 -6.39 6.49
CA PHE A 100 8.05 -6.26 6.32
C PHE A 100 8.78 -7.57 6.64
#